data_AF-A0AAV6TRC8-F1
#
_entry.id   AF-A0AAV6TRC8-F1
#
_cell.length_a   1.000
_cell.length_b   1.000
_cell.length_c   1.000
_cell.angle_alpha   90.00
_cell.angle_beta   90.00
_cell.angle_gamma   90.00
#
_symmetry.space_group_name_H-M   'P 1'
#
loop_
_entity.id
_entity.type
_entity.pdbx_description
1 polymer ?
#
loop_
_entity_poly.entity_id
_entity_poly.type
_entity_poly.pdbx_seq_one_letter_code
_entity_poly.pdbx_strand_id
1 'polypeptide(L)'
;MAGMKEKAKDCHAKPAQIFAEGVGNLPSTTKCRMPLEETAKRTFRNMKRKNLPPTPATLSELVIEGDLTTSGGKDSKRKPFRPSRRNGLSLHLRIDKPMFPSKLWNVHKSTLKGEDRINKQVEGWNNRFASIVGHDHPDIWVLILKMSMELSVDETKLVQLSLGVTQVKRKRKFFVALQGRHGSNPYAFNTGIAFS
;
A
#
# COMPACT_ATOMS: atom_id res chain seq x y z
N MET A 1 -13.17 -20.40 38.38
CA MET A 1 -12.86 -19.99 37.00
C MET A 1 -13.83 -20.50 35.94
N ALA A 2 -14.65 -21.53 36.21
CA ALA A 2 -15.63 -22.05 35.24
C ALA A 2 -16.63 -20.99 34.75
N GLY A 3 -17.18 -20.17 35.66
CA GLY A 3 -18.17 -19.14 35.30
C GLY A 3 -17.67 -17.99 34.40
N MET A 4 -16.37 -17.66 34.41
CA MET A 4 -15.82 -16.62 33.53
C MET A 4 -15.71 -17.11 32.08
N LYS A 5 -15.47 -18.42 31.89
CA LYS A 5 -15.41 -19.04 30.56
C LYS A 5 -16.80 -19.22 29.97
N GLU A 6 -17.81 -19.51 30.79
CA GLU A 6 -19.21 -19.54 30.34
C GLU A 6 -19.73 -18.14 29.98
N LYS A 7 -19.54 -17.14 30.86
CA LYS A 7 -19.90 -15.74 30.53
C LYS A 7 -19.24 -15.22 29.25
N ALA A 8 -18.01 -15.65 28.94
CA ALA A 8 -17.33 -15.26 27.71
C ALA A 8 -17.88 -15.94 26.44
N LYS A 9 -18.61 -17.06 26.58
CA LYS A 9 -19.31 -17.72 25.46
C LYS A 9 -20.66 -17.07 25.18
N ASP A 10 -21.36 -16.66 26.24
CA ASP A 10 -22.75 -16.20 26.15
C ASP A 10 -22.88 -14.68 26.01
N CYS A 11 -21.86 -13.90 26.39
CA CYS A 11 -21.90 -12.44 26.41
C CYS A 11 -20.87 -11.82 25.45
N HIS A 12 -21.28 -10.77 24.71
CA HIS A 12 -20.41 -9.96 23.86
C HIS A 12 -19.54 -8.93 24.62
N ALA A 13 -19.50 -8.99 25.95
CA ALA A 13 -18.67 -8.10 26.76
C ALA A 13 -17.17 -8.27 26.46
N LYS A 14 -16.40 -7.18 26.58
CA LYS A 14 -14.95 -7.24 26.34
C LYS A 14 -14.30 -8.19 27.35
N PRO A 15 -13.34 -9.05 26.96
CA PRO A 15 -12.70 -9.99 27.88
C PRO A 15 -12.09 -9.33 29.13
N ALA A 16 -11.63 -8.08 29.02
CA ALA A 16 -11.15 -7.28 30.14
C ALA A 16 -12.24 -6.92 31.16
N GLN A 17 -13.48 -6.67 30.70
CA GLN A 17 -14.63 -6.37 31.57
C GLN A 17 -15.09 -7.62 32.32
N ILE A 18 -15.22 -8.75 31.62
CA ILE A 18 -15.56 -10.05 32.22
C ILE A 18 -14.51 -10.43 33.28
N PHE A 19 -13.24 -10.15 32.99
CA PHE A 19 -12.15 -10.37 33.94
C PHE A 19 -12.24 -9.45 35.17
N ALA A 20 -12.42 -8.15 34.98
CA ALA A 20 -12.52 -7.19 36.07
C ALA A 20 -13.71 -7.48 37.00
N GLU A 21 -14.87 -7.83 36.44
CA GLU A 21 -16.06 -8.23 37.20
C GLU A 21 -15.79 -9.52 38.00
N GLY A 22 -15.21 -10.53 37.35
CA GLY A 22 -14.87 -11.80 37.98
C GLY A 22 -13.86 -11.65 39.13
N VAL A 23 -12.85 -10.80 38.95
CA VAL A 23 -11.86 -10.49 39.99
C VAL A 23 -12.48 -9.63 41.09
N GLY A 24 -13.35 -8.68 40.74
CA GLY A 24 -14.08 -7.82 41.69
C GLY A 24 -14.90 -8.61 42.71
N ASN A 25 -15.49 -9.73 42.29
CA ASN A 25 -16.33 -10.59 43.13
C ASN A 25 -15.56 -11.57 44.04
N LEU A 26 -14.21 -11.60 43.99
CA LEU A 26 -13.41 -12.49 44.82
C LEU A 26 -13.22 -11.94 46.26
N PRO A 27 -13.08 -12.83 47.27
CA PRO A 27 -12.68 -12.44 48.62
C PRO A 27 -11.31 -11.75 48.62
N SER A 28 -11.11 -10.79 49.53
CA SER A 28 -9.86 -10.03 49.66
C SER A 28 -8.65 -10.92 49.90
N THR A 29 -8.79 -11.98 50.70
CA THR A 29 -7.74 -12.97 51.00
C THR A 29 -7.22 -13.66 49.74
N THR A 30 -8.11 -13.99 48.80
CA THR A 30 -7.77 -14.60 47.51
C THR A 30 -7.14 -13.60 46.57
N LYS A 31 -7.65 -12.36 46.53
CA LYS A 31 -7.09 -11.26 45.73
C LYS A 31 -5.64 -10.98 46.09
N CYS A 32 -5.28 -10.99 47.37
CA CYS A 32 -3.91 -10.77 47.83
C CYS A 32 -2.92 -11.87 47.40
N ARG A 33 -3.40 -13.09 47.11
CA ARG A 33 -2.56 -14.19 46.60
C ARG A 33 -2.43 -14.20 45.08
N MET A 34 -3.21 -13.38 44.37
CA MET A 34 -3.13 -13.31 42.92
C MET A 34 -1.89 -12.54 42.48
N PRO A 35 -1.24 -12.94 41.38
CA PRO A 35 -0.14 -12.16 40.81
C PRO A 35 -0.65 -10.81 40.32
N LEU A 36 0.21 -9.79 40.39
CA LEU A 36 -0.08 -8.47 39.82
C LEU A 36 -0.45 -8.59 38.34
N GLU A 37 -1.37 -7.76 37.86
CA GLU A 37 -1.88 -7.78 36.48
C GLU A 37 -0.75 -7.80 35.44
N GLU A 38 0.30 -7.00 35.66
CA GLU A 38 1.47 -6.95 34.79
C GLU A 38 2.28 -8.26 34.77
N THR A 39 2.35 -8.94 35.91
CA THR A 39 2.99 -10.26 36.03
C THR A 39 2.19 -11.29 35.25
N ALA A 40 0.85 -11.31 35.41
CA ALA A 40 -0.02 -12.20 34.66
C ALA A 40 0.06 -11.95 33.13
N LYS A 41 0.01 -10.69 32.70
CA LYS A 41 0.19 -10.29 31.29
C LYS A 41 1.53 -10.75 30.73
N ARG A 42 2.62 -10.64 31.51
CA ARG A 42 3.96 -11.08 31.09
C ARG A 42 4.02 -12.60 30.94
N THR A 43 3.45 -13.35 31.89
CA THR A 43 3.38 -14.81 31.83
C THR A 43 2.57 -15.29 30.63
N PHE A 44 1.40 -14.70 30.36
CA PHE A 44 0.60 -15.06 29.18
C PHE A 44 1.30 -14.73 27.86
N ARG A 45 2.01 -13.60 27.78
CA ARG A 45 2.85 -13.29 26.61
C ARG A 45 3.94 -14.34 26.40
N ASN A 46 4.63 -14.74 27.46
CA ASN A 46 5.67 -15.78 27.39
C ASN A 46 5.11 -17.13 26.95
N MET A 47 3.95 -17.53 27.47
CA MET A 47 3.28 -18.77 27.07
C MET A 47 2.86 -18.74 25.60
N LYS A 48 2.27 -17.63 25.13
CA LYS A 48 1.91 -17.48 23.72
C LYS A 48 3.13 -17.57 22.82
N ARG A 49 4.25 -16.93 23.19
CA ARG A 49 5.52 -16.97 22.43
C ARG A 49 6.08 -18.37 22.23
N LYS A 50 5.83 -19.32 23.14
CA LYS A 50 6.27 -20.73 22.97
C LYS A 50 5.66 -21.42 21.76
N ASN A 51 4.48 -20.98 21.32
CA ASN A 51 3.74 -21.57 20.19
C ASN A 51 3.93 -20.80 18.88
N LEU A 52 4.71 -19.72 18.87
CA LEU A 52 5.08 -19.03 17.63
C LEU A 52 6.39 -19.64 17.10
N PRO A 53 6.52 -19.80 15.77
CA PRO A 53 7.79 -20.20 15.18
C PRO A 53 8.88 -19.17 15.53
N PRO A 54 10.15 -19.61 15.68
CA PRO A 54 11.26 -18.72 15.85
C PRO A 54 11.32 -17.72 14.68
N THR A 55 11.70 -16.48 14.97
CA THR A 55 11.95 -15.48 13.92
C THR A 55 13.08 -15.99 13.03
N PRO A 56 12.85 -16.20 11.72
CA PRO A 56 13.87 -16.72 10.83
C PRO A 56 15.03 -15.72 10.71
N ALA A 57 16.27 -16.22 10.77
CA ALA A 57 17.47 -15.40 10.72
C ALA A 57 17.88 -15.07 9.28
N THR A 58 17.44 -15.88 8.31
CA THR A 58 17.78 -15.73 6.89
C THR A 58 16.55 -15.92 6.00
N LEU A 59 16.59 -15.33 4.79
CA LEU A 59 15.49 -15.40 3.83
C LEU A 59 15.14 -16.85 3.44
N SER A 60 16.14 -17.72 3.39
CA SER A 60 16.03 -19.14 3.02
C SER A 60 15.22 -19.97 4.03
N GLU A 61 15.19 -19.53 5.29
CA GLU A 61 14.46 -20.15 6.40
C GLU A 61 12.98 -19.74 6.41
N LEU A 62 12.61 -18.74 5.61
CA LEU A 62 11.25 -18.23 5.53
C LEU A 62 10.39 -19.13 4.62
N VAL A 63 9.77 -20.15 5.21
CA VAL A 63 8.79 -20.99 4.52
C VAL A 63 7.46 -20.23 4.43
N ILE A 64 7.16 -19.69 3.25
CA ILE A 64 5.87 -19.05 2.92
C ILE A 64 5.06 -20.06 2.10
N GLU A 65 4.24 -20.89 2.77
CA GLU A 65 3.31 -21.76 2.05
C GLU A 65 2.10 -20.97 1.51
N GLY A 66 2.05 -20.78 0.18
CA GLY A 66 0.87 -20.31 -0.57
C GLY A 66 1.04 -18.97 -1.33
N ASP A 67 0.06 -18.67 -2.19
CA ASP A 67 -0.08 -17.39 -2.88
C ASP A 67 -0.64 -16.33 -1.90
N LEU A 68 0.22 -15.61 -1.19
CA LEU A 68 -0.20 -14.63 -0.18
C LEU A 68 -0.16 -13.19 -0.71
N THR A 69 -1.18 -12.39 -0.39
CA THR A 69 -1.19 -10.94 -0.61
C THR A 69 -1.48 -10.21 0.71
N THR A 70 -1.01 -8.97 0.88
CA THR A 70 -1.28 -8.19 2.09
C THR A 70 -2.73 -7.68 2.08
N SER A 71 -3.63 -8.34 2.80
CA SER A 71 -5.01 -7.88 2.92
C SER A 71 -5.07 -6.65 3.83
N GLY A 72 -5.15 -5.46 3.21
CA GLY A 72 -5.79 -4.32 3.85
C GLY A 72 -7.22 -4.75 4.16
N GLY A 73 -7.56 -4.79 5.45
CA GLY A 73 -8.83 -5.34 5.95
C GLY A 73 -10.06 -4.78 5.23
N LYS A 74 -11.15 -5.55 5.30
CA LYS A 74 -12.47 -5.21 4.76
C LYS A 74 -13.10 -4.01 5.48
N ASP A 75 -12.55 -2.82 5.30
CA ASP A 75 -13.18 -1.56 5.62
C ASP A 75 -12.94 -0.59 4.46
N SER A 76 -13.97 -0.48 3.64
CA SER A 76 -14.12 0.48 2.56
C SER A 76 -14.00 1.91 3.10
N LYS A 77 -12.78 2.48 3.08
CA LYS A 77 -12.44 3.81 2.54
C LYS A 77 -10.92 3.88 2.38
N ARG A 78 -10.45 3.88 1.13
CA ARG A 78 -9.04 4.01 0.77
C ARG A 78 -8.44 5.27 1.42
N LYS A 79 -7.54 5.08 2.39
CA LYS A 79 -6.44 6.01 2.65
C LYS A 79 -5.14 5.25 2.35
N PRO A 80 -4.18 5.85 1.64
CA PRO A 80 -2.86 5.23 1.51
C PRO A 80 -2.31 5.01 2.93
N PHE A 81 -1.84 3.79 3.19
CA PHE A 81 -1.18 3.45 4.44
C PHE A 81 0.05 4.36 4.58
N ARG A 82 -0.01 5.34 5.49
CA ARG A 82 1.19 6.00 6.01
C ARG A 82 1.70 5.15 7.17
N PRO A 83 2.92 4.59 7.10
CA PRO A 83 3.49 3.98 8.29
C PRO A 83 3.63 5.06 9.36
N SER A 84 2.92 4.90 10.47
CA SER A 84 3.17 5.67 11.69
C SER A 84 4.60 5.33 12.14
N ARG A 85 5.48 6.33 12.14
CA ARG A 85 6.87 6.19 12.64
C ARG A 85 6.95 5.95 14.16
N ARG A 86 5.83 5.81 14.86
CA ARG A 86 5.81 5.54 16.29
C ARG A 86 4.98 4.30 16.58
N ASN A 87 5.69 3.35 17.18
CA ASN A 87 5.24 2.13 17.84
C ASN A 87 5.19 0.91 16.90
N GLY A 88 6.08 -0.04 17.18
CA GLY A 88 6.21 -1.33 16.52
C GLY A 88 4.95 -2.17 16.63
N LEU A 89 3.97 -1.86 15.79
CA LEU A 89 2.80 -2.68 15.58
C LEU A 89 3.19 -3.81 14.63
N SER A 90 3.26 -5.01 15.21
CA SER A 90 3.25 -6.29 14.52
C SER A 90 2.30 -6.24 13.33
N LEU A 91 2.87 -6.33 12.12
CA LEU A 91 2.15 -6.53 10.86
C LEU A 91 1.29 -7.79 11.02
N HIS A 92 -0.02 -7.64 11.26
CA HIS A 92 -0.95 -8.75 11.15
C HIS A 92 -1.23 -8.96 9.67
N LEU A 93 -0.33 -9.67 8.99
CA LEU A 93 -0.53 -10.15 7.63
C LEU A 93 -1.57 -11.27 7.71
N ARG A 94 -2.84 -10.96 7.46
CA ARG A 94 -3.83 -12.01 7.19
C ARG A 94 -3.60 -12.51 5.77
N ILE A 95 -3.28 -13.79 5.71
CA ILE A 95 -3.05 -14.51 4.48
C ILE A 95 -4.41 -15.00 3.99
N ASP A 96 -5.01 -14.27 3.05
CA ASP A 96 -6.26 -14.67 2.41
C ASP A 96 -5.99 -15.01 0.94
N LYS A 97 -6.65 -16.06 0.43
CA LYS A 97 -6.64 -16.37 -1.00
C LYS A 97 -7.24 -15.18 -1.77
N PRO A 98 -6.65 -14.79 -2.92
CA PRO A 98 -7.16 -13.66 -3.68
C PRO A 98 -8.59 -13.93 -4.16
N MET A 99 -9.42 -12.88 -4.17
CA MET A 99 -10.83 -12.97 -4.60
C MET A 99 -10.97 -13.52 -6.03
N PHE A 100 -9.99 -13.28 -6.89
CA PHE A 100 -9.95 -13.78 -8.26
C PHE A 100 -8.67 -14.58 -8.50
N PRO A 101 -8.75 -15.71 -9.23
CA PRO A 101 -7.57 -16.46 -9.66
C PRO A 101 -6.55 -15.57 -10.36
N SER A 102 -5.26 -15.78 -10.07
CA SER A 102 -4.15 -15.00 -10.64
C SER A 102 -4.18 -15.00 -12.18
N LYS A 103 -4.71 -16.06 -12.80
CA LYS A 103 -4.90 -16.20 -14.26
C LYS A 103 -5.73 -15.07 -14.89
N LEU A 104 -6.66 -14.48 -14.14
CA LEU A 104 -7.55 -13.42 -14.63
C LEU A 104 -6.94 -12.02 -14.50
N TRP A 105 -5.78 -11.88 -13.85
CA TRP A 105 -5.19 -10.57 -13.61
C TRP A 105 -4.55 -10.05 -14.91
N ASN A 106 -4.70 -8.75 -15.19
CA ASN A 106 -4.08 -8.13 -16.38
C ASN A 106 -2.56 -8.34 -16.45
N VAL A 107 -1.92 -8.50 -15.30
CA VAL A 107 -0.47 -8.66 -15.11
C VAL A 107 -0.02 -10.12 -15.09
N HIS A 108 -0.94 -11.08 -15.24
CA HIS A 108 -0.64 -12.50 -15.11
C HIS A 108 0.41 -13.00 -16.09
N LYS A 109 0.20 -12.71 -17.39
CA LYS A 109 1.10 -13.16 -18.46
C LYS A 109 2.48 -12.51 -18.32
N SER A 110 2.54 -11.22 -18.00
CA SER A 110 3.81 -10.51 -17.76
C SER A 110 4.54 -11.04 -16.53
N THR A 111 3.80 -11.41 -15.47
CA THR A 111 4.38 -12.04 -14.27
C THR A 111 5.01 -13.40 -14.59
N LEU A 112 4.35 -14.23 -15.39
CA LEU A 112 4.92 -15.53 -15.82
C LEU A 112 6.17 -15.38 -16.69
N LYS A 113 6.23 -14.30 -17.48
CA LYS A 113 7.36 -14.02 -18.37
C LYS A 113 8.51 -13.25 -17.70
N GLY A 114 8.34 -12.84 -16.44
CA GLY A 114 9.33 -12.00 -15.75
C GLY A 114 9.48 -10.60 -16.36
N GLU A 115 8.48 -10.15 -17.12
CA GLU A 115 8.44 -8.81 -17.71
C GLU A 115 7.99 -7.77 -16.68
N ASP A 116 8.30 -6.51 -16.95
CA ASP A 116 7.89 -5.40 -16.09
C ASP A 116 6.36 -5.38 -15.90
N ARG A 117 5.93 -5.46 -14.64
CA ARG A 117 4.52 -5.50 -14.22
C ARG A 117 3.74 -4.21 -14.45
N ILE A 118 4.37 -3.15 -14.95
CA ILE A 118 3.88 -1.78 -14.79
C ILE A 118 2.97 -1.37 -15.95
N ASN A 119 1.67 -1.35 -15.67
CA ASN A 119 0.64 -0.76 -16.53
C ASN A 119 0.62 0.79 -16.50
N LYS A 120 1.76 1.42 -16.22
CA LYS A 120 1.87 2.85 -15.93
C LYS A 120 1.45 3.73 -17.12
N GLN A 121 1.71 3.25 -18.34
CA GLN A 121 1.34 3.96 -19.56
C GLN A 121 -0.17 3.99 -19.76
N VAL A 122 -0.85 2.85 -19.59
CA VAL A 122 -2.31 2.76 -19.72
C VAL A 122 -3.00 3.51 -18.59
N GLU A 123 -2.50 3.41 -17.35
CA GLU A 123 -3.02 4.22 -16.24
C GLU A 123 -2.85 5.72 -16.50
N GLY A 124 -1.72 6.13 -17.07
CA GLY A 124 -1.48 7.50 -17.50
C GLY A 124 -2.45 7.95 -18.59
N TRP A 125 -2.70 7.11 -19.59
CA TRP A 125 -3.65 7.38 -20.65
C TRP A 125 -5.09 7.47 -20.10
N ASN A 126 -5.52 6.51 -19.28
CA ASN A 126 -6.84 6.50 -18.64
C ASN A 126 -7.08 7.77 -17.79
N ASN A 127 -6.10 8.17 -16.99
CA ASN A 127 -6.22 9.38 -16.17
C ASN A 127 -6.31 10.65 -17.01
N ARG A 128 -5.51 10.73 -18.08
CA ARG A 128 -5.57 11.85 -19.03
C ARG A 128 -6.92 11.87 -19.76
N PHE A 129 -7.38 10.73 -20.25
CA PHE A 129 -8.64 10.60 -20.97
C PHE A 129 -9.83 10.94 -20.08
N ALA A 130 -9.85 10.45 -18.83
CA ALA A 130 -10.84 10.84 -17.84
C ALA A 130 -10.87 12.36 -17.61
N SER A 131 -9.70 13.01 -17.59
CA SER A 131 -9.61 14.47 -17.51
C SER A 131 -10.15 15.19 -18.76
N ILE A 132 -10.09 14.57 -19.95
CA ILE A 132 -10.58 15.13 -21.21
C ILE A 132 -12.10 14.95 -21.34
N VAL A 133 -12.61 13.80 -20.89
CA VAL A 133 -14.04 13.52 -20.78
C VAL A 133 -14.66 14.46 -19.76
N GLY A 134 -14.09 14.56 -18.55
CA GLY A 134 -14.50 15.53 -17.53
C GLY A 134 -15.87 15.25 -16.90
N HIS A 135 -16.44 14.06 -17.12
CA HIS A 135 -17.73 13.63 -16.61
C HIS A 135 -17.59 12.26 -15.94
N ASP A 136 -18.25 12.07 -14.79
CA ASP A 136 -18.26 10.79 -14.09
C ASP A 136 -19.13 9.74 -14.80
N HIS A 137 -20.18 10.18 -15.50
CA HIS A 137 -21.13 9.35 -16.23
C HIS A 137 -21.48 9.99 -17.60
N PRO A 138 -20.55 9.97 -18.57
CA PRO A 138 -20.81 10.50 -19.90
C PRO A 138 -21.83 9.64 -20.63
N ASP A 139 -22.68 10.28 -21.43
CA ASP A 139 -23.49 9.57 -22.43
C ASP A 139 -22.58 8.98 -23.53
N ILE A 140 -23.06 7.93 -24.20
CA ILE A 140 -22.29 7.22 -25.21
C ILE A 140 -21.84 8.13 -26.36
N TRP A 141 -22.67 9.10 -26.73
CA TRP A 141 -22.33 10.10 -27.75
C TRP A 141 -21.17 11.00 -27.31
N VAL A 142 -21.16 11.43 -26.04
CA VAL A 142 -20.05 12.21 -25.47
C VAL A 142 -18.77 11.38 -25.47
N LEU A 143 -18.86 10.10 -25.13
CA LEU A 143 -17.70 9.20 -25.16
C LEU A 143 -17.14 9.07 -26.58
N ILE A 144 -17.98 8.81 -27.58
CA ILE A 144 -17.57 8.68 -28.99
C ILE A 144 -16.89 9.96 -29.46
N LEU A 145 -17.48 11.13 -29.20
CA LEU A 145 -16.90 12.41 -29.58
C LEU A 145 -15.51 12.60 -28.96
N LYS A 146 -15.35 12.29 -27.67
CA LYS A 146 -14.07 12.43 -26.96
C LYS A 146 -13.02 11.43 -27.46
N MET A 147 -13.42 10.23 -27.87
CA MET A 147 -12.52 9.28 -28.53
C MET A 147 -12.04 9.81 -29.88
N SER A 148 -12.92 10.38 -30.70
CA SER A 148 -12.52 11.00 -31.96
C SER A 148 -11.52 12.15 -31.76
N MET A 149 -11.70 12.96 -30.71
CA MET A 149 -10.75 14.02 -30.38
C MET A 149 -9.36 13.48 -30.02
N GLU A 150 -9.28 12.37 -29.28
CA GLU A 150 -7.99 11.72 -28.98
C GLU A 150 -7.30 11.20 -30.26
N LEU A 151 -8.06 10.61 -31.17
CA LEU A 151 -7.53 10.17 -32.46
C LEU A 151 -6.94 11.34 -33.25
N SER A 152 -7.65 12.47 -33.34
CA SER A 152 -7.13 13.68 -34.00
C SER A 152 -5.85 14.21 -33.34
N VAL A 153 -5.73 14.14 -32.00
CA VAL A 153 -4.52 14.53 -31.27
C VAL A 153 -3.34 13.59 -31.57
N ASP A 154 -3.60 12.30 -31.79
CA ASP A 154 -2.55 11.34 -32.13
C ASP A 154 -2.13 11.43 -33.61
N GLU A 155 -3.08 11.62 -34.54
CA GLU A 155 -2.80 11.89 -35.95
C GLU A 155 -1.93 13.14 -36.12
N THR A 156 -2.27 14.23 -35.44
CA THR A 156 -1.47 15.46 -35.47
C THR A 156 -0.05 15.26 -34.93
N LYS A 157 0.13 14.46 -33.87
CA LYS A 157 1.48 14.08 -33.38
C LYS A 157 2.25 13.28 -34.43
N LEU A 158 1.61 12.33 -35.12
CA LEU A 158 2.26 11.52 -36.15
C LEU A 158 2.73 12.38 -37.33
N VAL A 159 1.88 13.29 -37.82
CA VAL A 159 2.24 14.24 -38.88
C VAL A 159 3.38 15.15 -38.42
N GLN A 160 3.35 15.60 -37.17
CA GLN A 160 4.41 16.46 -36.67
C GLN A 160 5.75 15.74 -36.52
N LEU A 161 5.72 14.46 -36.13
CA LEU A 161 6.89 13.60 -36.09
C LEU A 161 7.44 13.34 -37.51
N SER A 162 6.59 13.13 -38.51
CA SER A 162 7.03 12.95 -39.89
C SER A 162 7.68 14.21 -40.48
N LEU A 163 7.24 15.39 -40.04
CA LEU A 163 7.88 16.67 -40.35
C LEU A 163 9.15 16.95 -39.54
N GLY A 164 9.59 16.00 -38.70
CA GLY A 164 10.80 16.13 -37.87
C GLY A 164 10.66 17.14 -36.72
N VAL A 165 9.46 17.67 -36.47
CA VAL A 165 9.23 18.65 -35.40
C VAL A 165 9.06 17.89 -34.09
N THR A 166 10.08 17.90 -33.24
CA THR A 166 10.00 17.24 -31.93
C THR A 166 9.13 18.03 -30.96
N GLN A 167 8.11 17.37 -30.41
CA GLN A 167 7.30 17.91 -29.32
C GLN A 167 8.17 18.18 -28.09
N VAL A 168 8.45 19.45 -27.80
CA VAL A 168 9.21 19.83 -26.60
C VAL A 168 8.36 19.55 -25.37
N LYS A 169 8.81 18.65 -24.50
CA LYS A 169 8.14 18.39 -23.23
C LYS A 169 8.16 19.66 -22.38
N ARG A 170 6.97 20.23 -22.15
CA ARG A 170 6.84 21.44 -21.33
C ARG A 170 7.22 21.12 -19.88
N LYS A 171 8.32 21.69 -19.39
CA LYS A 171 8.71 21.63 -17.98
C LYS A 171 7.70 22.42 -17.14
N ARG A 172 7.35 21.94 -15.94
CA ARG A 172 6.45 22.69 -15.04
C ARG A 172 7.14 24.00 -14.64
N LYS A 173 6.38 25.10 -14.60
CA LYS A 173 6.89 26.46 -14.34
C LYS A 173 7.80 26.54 -13.10
N PHE A 174 7.45 25.79 -12.04
CA PHE A 174 8.25 25.68 -10.81
C PHE A 174 9.69 25.21 -11.05
N PHE A 175 9.89 24.16 -11.86
CA PHE A 175 11.23 23.63 -12.15
C PHE A 175 12.04 24.56 -13.06
N VAL A 176 11.37 25.25 -13.99
CA VAL A 176 12.01 26.27 -14.85
C VAL A 176 12.50 27.44 -14.00
N ALA A 177 11.68 27.91 -13.04
CA ALA A 177 12.05 28.97 -12.10
C ALA A 177 13.22 28.57 -11.17
N LEU A 178 13.29 27.30 -10.76
CA LEU A 178 14.43 26.78 -9.99
C LEU A 178 15.73 26.74 -10.80
N GLN A 179 15.66 26.34 -12.08
CA GLN A 179 16.82 26.31 -12.97
C GLN A 179 17.37 27.72 -13.25
N GLY A 180 16.50 28.74 -13.33
CA GLY A 180 16.93 30.14 -13.46
C GLY A 180 17.60 30.74 -12.22
N ARG A 181 17.37 30.18 -11.02
CA ARG A 181 18.00 30.65 -9.77
C ARG A 181 19.41 30.10 -9.55
N HIS A 182 19.77 28.99 -10.19
CA HIS A 182 21.12 28.40 -10.18
C HIS A 182 21.95 28.81 -11.43
N GLY A 183 21.62 29.95 -12.04
CA GLY A 183 22.36 30.50 -13.18
C GLY A 183 23.75 31.07 -12.87
N SER A 184 24.19 31.08 -11.62
CA SER A 184 25.59 31.27 -11.24
C SER A 184 26.15 29.96 -10.71
N ASN A 185 26.76 29.15 -11.58
CA ASN A 185 27.69 28.12 -11.14
C ASN A 185 29.09 28.75 -11.07
N PRO A 186 29.59 29.14 -9.89
CA PRO A 186 30.94 29.69 -9.74
C PRO A 186 32.06 28.65 -9.97
N TYR A 187 31.73 27.41 -10.33
CA TYR A 187 32.71 26.34 -10.61
C TYR A 187 32.77 25.92 -12.08
N ALA A 188 32.36 26.77 -13.02
CA ALA A 188 32.67 26.55 -14.44
C ALA A 188 34.17 26.77 -14.67
N PHE A 189 34.97 25.76 -14.34
CA PHE A 189 36.39 25.72 -14.69
C PHE A 189 36.52 25.73 -16.21
N ASN A 190 37.25 26.73 -16.67
CA ASN A 190 37.62 26.99 -18.04
C ASN A 190 38.47 25.82 -18.58
N THR A 191 37.88 24.87 -19.29
CA THR A 191 38.65 23.88 -20.07
C THR A 191 38.86 24.41 -21.48
N GLY A 192 39.65 25.49 -21.58
CA GLY A 192 40.33 25.85 -22.81
C GLY A 192 41.53 24.94 -22.98
N ILE A 193 41.32 23.75 -23.57
CA ILE A 193 42.42 22.99 -24.18
C ILE A 193 42.28 23.21 -25.68
N ALA A 194 43.10 24.13 -26.18
CA ALA A 194 43.40 24.24 -27.59
C ALA A 194 44.24 23.02 -27.99
N PHE A 195 43.73 22.21 -28.92
CA PHE A 195 44.57 21.31 -29.68
C PHE A 195 45.04 22.07 -30.93
N SER A 196 46.34 22.38 -30.96
CA SER A 196 47.10 22.51 -32.21
C SER A 196 47.49 21.13 -32.72
#